data_AF-F8LBD5-F1
#
_entry.id   AF-F8LBD5-F1
#
_cell.length_a   1.000
_cell.length_b   1.000
_cell.length_c   1.000
_cell.angle_alpha   90.00
_cell.angle_beta   90.00
_cell.angle_gamma   90.00
#
_symmetry.space_group_name_H-M   'P 1'
#
loop_
_entity.id
_entity.type
_entity.pdbx_description
1 polymer ?
#
loop_
_entity_poly.entity_id
_entity_poly.type
_entity_poly.pdbx_seq_one_letter_code
_entity_poly.pdbx_strand_id
1 'polypeptide(L)'
;MSPFLSNIGSALAHENSFSASKSKTGEWRVKRLSLWNRFFFWKDRDYHLKRIGQIAKVLNQEIRDLPRMKISAAVKDDSLKVARKFLRSLNPQQLSEPHVSDCCRQLLAAKLGVEVGVFSANPEFEEFALKSHLERYLSDYDHEIRVNPENQQISLMFEGKYQTWEVIKDQIDLLPLPGKNHPDNPRQMWLYGQNGVQKRDMYAWTKLTPYKVVKPDWGNRYLFEFTVCCNPSFGLNGDHSWLELKTPQGEIYSVGLYRPGKTRSIDTFHTPLRVKKGYLMSPDVSVWWPTPIHRIPVEITKEQFEKIKTSIESDKMNEENRHFQLFNGNCQEYVNEKAKIAGIDLKTSTFVLRNITPIKWQKIYDKTMRYLPKLVHKIFYISATIFLNILHWILGGSIVDKDLKVKGVEVKPLIRSFRDLFNPQKLYFHPPRYTGLILKKEIEEWRMQEGPESSRRYRLPSECLMSS
;
A
#
# COMPACT_ATOMS: atom_id res chain seq x y z
N MET A 1 -4.80 17.93 23.06
CA MET A 1 -5.53 16.64 23.01
C MET A 1 -6.24 16.42 24.34
N SER A 2 -7.56 16.16 24.33
CA SER A 2 -8.33 16.00 25.57
C SER A 2 -7.97 14.70 26.31
N PRO A 3 -8.20 14.62 27.65
CA PRO A 3 -7.99 13.38 28.42
C PRO A 3 -8.78 12.18 27.86
N PHE A 4 -9.95 12.44 27.27
CA PHE A 4 -10.77 11.43 26.60
C PHE A 4 -10.07 10.82 25.39
N LEU A 5 -9.55 11.66 24.49
CA LEU A 5 -8.81 11.22 23.30
C LEU A 5 -7.52 10.49 23.66
N SER A 6 -6.83 10.91 24.73
CA SER A 6 -5.66 10.20 25.27
C SER A 6 -6.03 8.78 25.71
N ASN A 7 -7.13 8.63 26.47
CA ASN A 7 -7.61 7.32 26.95
C ASN A 7 -8.02 6.40 25.81
N ILE A 8 -8.69 6.92 24.78
CA ILE A 8 -9.02 6.16 23.57
C ILE A 8 -7.75 5.78 22.80
N GLY A 9 -6.84 6.72 22.57
CA GLY A 9 -5.59 6.48 21.85
C GLY A 9 -4.75 5.37 22.48
N SER A 10 -4.62 5.40 23.82
CA SER A 10 -3.95 4.37 24.62
C SER A 10 -4.65 3.01 24.51
N ALA A 11 -5.98 2.97 24.62
CA ALA A 11 -6.71 1.72 24.43
C ALA A 11 -6.48 1.15 23.02
N LEU A 12 -6.66 1.96 21.98
CA LEU A 12 -6.51 1.55 20.58
C LEU A 12 -5.09 1.08 20.22
N ALA A 13 -4.06 1.43 20.99
CA ALA A 13 -2.69 0.94 20.78
C ALA A 13 -2.55 -0.59 20.94
N HIS A 14 -3.52 -1.26 21.58
CA HIS A 14 -3.39 -2.65 22.01
C HIS A 14 -4.44 -3.63 21.44
N GLU A 15 -4.82 -3.49 20.15
CA GLU A 15 -5.62 -4.42 19.31
C GLU A 15 -7.17 -4.36 19.38
N ASN A 16 -7.78 -4.70 18.23
CA ASN A 16 -9.16 -4.67 17.69
C ASN A 16 -10.41 -4.97 18.57
N SER A 17 -10.40 -4.87 19.90
CA SER A 17 -11.64 -5.07 20.68
C SER A 17 -11.64 -4.32 22.02
N PHE A 18 -12.57 -3.38 22.16
CA PHE A 18 -12.66 -2.48 23.31
C PHE A 18 -14.09 -2.37 23.82
N SER A 19 -14.25 -2.16 25.14
CA SER A 19 -15.49 -1.69 25.74
C SER A 19 -15.27 -0.31 26.34
N ALA A 20 -16.24 0.59 26.23
CA ALA A 20 -16.21 1.89 26.89
C ALA A 20 -17.26 1.96 27.99
N SER A 21 -16.91 2.52 29.15
CA SER A 21 -17.78 2.69 30.31
C SER A 21 -17.53 4.05 30.95
N LYS A 22 -18.58 4.72 31.43
CA LYS A 22 -18.44 5.91 32.27
C LYS A 22 -18.03 5.49 33.69
N SER A 23 -17.01 6.11 34.26
CA SER A 23 -16.65 5.97 35.67
C SER A 23 -17.73 6.58 36.56
N LYS A 24 -17.66 6.31 37.86
CA LYS A 24 -18.52 6.96 38.86
C LYS A 24 -18.35 8.49 38.89
N THR A 25 -17.22 9.00 38.42
CA THR A 25 -16.91 10.44 38.33
C THR A 25 -17.36 11.07 37.01
N GLY A 26 -18.00 10.30 36.11
CA GLY A 26 -18.47 10.81 34.82
C GLY A 26 -17.43 10.74 33.69
N GLU A 27 -16.22 10.24 33.94
CA GLU A 27 -15.16 10.12 32.94
C GLU A 27 -15.32 8.85 32.11
N TRP A 28 -15.09 8.93 30.81
CA TRP A 28 -15.08 7.74 29.96
C TRP A 28 -13.79 6.94 30.12
N ARG A 29 -13.95 5.64 30.41
CA ARG A 29 -12.88 4.64 30.44
C ARG A 29 -13.09 3.63 29.34
N VAL A 30 -12.07 3.44 28.51
CA VAL A 30 -12.06 2.40 27.47
C VAL A 30 -11.14 1.26 27.92
N LYS A 31 -11.66 0.03 27.98
CA LYS A 31 -10.93 -1.17 28.41
C LYS A 31 -10.81 -2.17 27.27
N ARG A 32 -9.66 -2.86 27.24
CA ARG A 32 -9.41 -3.99 26.35
C ARG A 32 -10.30 -5.18 26.70
N LEU A 33 -10.86 -5.84 25.68
CA LEU A 33 -11.58 -7.09 25.85
C LEU A 33 -10.62 -8.28 25.74
N SER A 34 -10.59 -9.15 26.75
CA SER A 34 -9.82 -10.41 26.69
C SER A 34 -10.42 -11.36 25.65
N LEU A 35 -9.65 -12.35 25.20
CA LEU A 35 -10.09 -13.35 24.20
C LEU A 35 -11.37 -14.09 24.62
N TRP A 36 -11.45 -14.50 25.89
CA TRP A 36 -12.64 -15.14 26.48
C TRP A 36 -13.87 -14.25 26.43
N ASN A 37 -13.66 -13.02 26.82
CA ASN A 37 -14.63 -11.96 26.74
C ASN A 37 -15.12 -11.80 25.30
N ARG A 38 -14.23 -11.72 24.29
CA ARG A 38 -14.61 -11.64 22.85
C ARG A 38 -15.52 -12.79 22.40
N PHE A 39 -15.34 -13.99 22.97
CA PHE A 39 -16.17 -15.17 22.68
C PHE A 39 -17.57 -15.08 23.33
N PHE A 40 -17.66 -14.59 24.57
CA PHE A 40 -18.95 -14.38 25.26
C PHE A 40 -19.68 -13.08 24.87
N PHE A 41 -18.97 -12.12 24.24
CA PHE A 41 -19.46 -10.78 23.86
C PHE A 41 -20.47 -10.75 22.70
N TRP A 42 -20.85 -11.91 22.17
CA TRP A 42 -21.87 -12.01 21.12
C TRP A 42 -23.31 -11.86 21.64
N LYS A 43 -23.54 -11.91 22.95
CA LYS A 43 -24.89 -11.98 23.54
C LYS A 43 -25.63 -10.65 23.75
N ASP A 44 -24.98 -9.48 23.65
CA ASP A 44 -25.66 -8.18 23.84
C ASP A 44 -25.20 -7.13 22.83
N ARG A 45 -25.56 -7.38 21.56
CA ARG A 45 -25.15 -6.58 20.41
C ARG A 45 -25.61 -5.12 20.50
N ASP A 46 -26.83 -4.89 21.00
CA ASP A 46 -27.45 -3.56 21.04
C ASP A 46 -26.80 -2.67 22.10
N TYR A 47 -26.46 -3.22 23.26
CA TYR A 47 -25.72 -2.52 24.28
C TYR A 47 -24.35 -2.01 23.80
N HIS A 48 -23.65 -2.83 23.01
CA HIS A 48 -22.35 -2.46 22.45
C HIS A 48 -22.47 -1.41 21.34
N LEU A 49 -23.45 -1.53 20.45
CA LEU A 49 -23.74 -0.51 19.44
C LEU A 49 -24.02 0.85 20.10
N LYS A 50 -24.85 0.86 21.16
CA LYS A 50 -25.14 2.08 21.93
C LYS A 50 -23.90 2.72 22.54
N ARG A 51 -22.98 1.92 23.10
CA ARG A 51 -21.72 2.42 23.67
C ARG A 51 -20.75 2.95 22.61
N ILE A 52 -20.68 2.28 21.46
CA ILE A 52 -19.89 2.74 20.32
C ILE A 52 -20.44 4.08 19.79
N GLY A 53 -21.77 4.20 19.64
CA GLY A 53 -22.42 5.45 19.27
C GLY A 53 -22.16 6.58 20.28
N GLN A 54 -22.10 6.27 21.58
CA GLN A 54 -21.72 7.26 22.61
C GLN A 54 -20.27 7.74 22.48
N ILE A 55 -19.32 6.84 22.20
CA ILE A 55 -17.92 7.23 21.91
C ILE A 55 -17.89 8.12 20.67
N ALA A 56 -18.57 7.70 19.60
CA ALA A 56 -18.65 8.46 18.35
C ALA A 56 -19.25 9.85 18.57
N LYS A 57 -20.30 9.98 19.39
CA LYS A 57 -20.90 11.26 19.75
C LYS A 57 -19.89 12.22 20.42
N VAL A 58 -19.07 11.72 21.35
CA VAL A 58 -18.03 12.55 21.99
C VAL A 58 -16.94 12.91 20.99
N LEU A 59 -16.51 11.96 20.15
CA LEU A 59 -15.55 12.22 19.07
C LEU A 59 -16.08 13.26 18.08
N ASN A 60 -17.37 13.24 17.74
CA ASN A 60 -17.98 14.23 16.84
C ASN A 60 -17.91 15.62 17.42
N GLN A 61 -18.21 15.76 18.71
CA GLN A 61 -18.10 17.05 19.38
C GLN A 61 -16.65 17.56 19.36
N GLU A 62 -15.70 16.71 19.75
CA GLU A 62 -14.28 17.05 19.74
C GLU A 62 -13.79 17.44 18.34
N ILE A 63 -14.20 16.72 17.28
CA ILE A 63 -13.84 17.05 15.89
C ILE A 63 -14.45 18.39 15.45
N ARG A 64 -15.71 18.67 15.83
CA ARG A 64 -16.38 19.93 15.51
C ARG A 64 -15.76 21.13 16.21
N ASP A 65 -15.24 20.92 17.42
CA ASP A 65 -14.60 21.97 18.22
C ASP A 65 -13.15 22.25 17.78
N LEU A 66 -12.58 21.43 16.89
CA LEU A 66 -11.26 21.69 16.32
C LEU A 66 -11.30 22.93 15.42
N PRO A 67 -10.28 23.80 15.48
CA PRO A 67 -10.17 24.90 14.53
C PRO A 67 -10.04 24.35 13.12
N ARG A 68 -10.54 25.11 12.14
CA ARG A 68 -10.35 24.76 10.74
C ARG A 68 -8.86 24.78 10.41
N MET A 69 -8.36 23.65 9.92
CA MET A 69 -6.95 23.45 9.63
C MET A 69 -6.72 23.27 8.13
N LYS A 70 -5.52 23.64 7.67
CA LYS A 70 -5.03 23.19 6.37
C LYS A 70 -4.94 21.66 6.35
N ILE A 71 -5.15 21.07 5.18
CA ILE A 71 -5.16 19.61 4.99
C ILE A 71 -3.85 18.98 5.48
N SER A 72 -2.71 19.59 5.18
CA SER A 72 -1.38 19.12 5.61
C SER A 72 -1.19 19.12 7.14
N ALA A 73 -1.87 20.01 7.86
CA ALA A 73 -1.93 20.01 9.32
C ALA A 73 -2.95 18.99 9.85
N ALA A 74 -4.14 18.92 9.25
CA ALA A 74 -5.21 18.01 9.65
C ALA A 74 -4.79 16.52 9.56
N VAL A 75 -4.02 16.14 8.52
CA VAL A 75 -3.50 14.76 8.40
C VAL A 75 -2.52 14.41 9.52
N LYS A 76 -1.87 15.41 10.14
CA LYS A 76 -0.91 15.25 11.24
C LYS A 76 -1.53 15.43 12.62
N ASP A 77 -2.76 15.91 12.73
CA ASP A 77 -3.43 16.14 14.00
C ASP A 77 -3.70 14.84 14.77
N ASP A 78 -3.35 14.83 16.06
CA ASP A 78 -3.44 13.63 16.89
C ASP A 78 -4.88 13.25 17.24
N SER A 79 -5.77 14.23 17.38
CA SER A 79 -7.20 13.99 17.64
C SER A 79 -7.85 13.30 16.43
N LEU A 80 -7.58 13.80 15.23
CA LEU A 80 -8.05 13.18 13.98
C LEU A 80 -7.43 11.80 13.73
N LYS A 81 -6.15 11.58 14.10
CA LYS A 81 -5.53 10.23 14.07
C LYS A 81 -6.22 9.25 15.00
N VAL A 82 -6.54 9.66 16.23
CA VAL A 82 -7.26 8.82 17.21
C VAL A 82 -8.65 8.46 16.69
N ALA A 83 -9.41 9.44 16.20
CA ALA A 83 -10.73 9.22 15.60
C ALA A 83 -10.67 8.25 14.40
N ARG A 84 -9.70 8.45 13.49
CA ARG A 84 -9.46 7.54 12.36
C ARG A 84 -9.19 6.11 12.82
N LYS A 85 -8.36 5.95 13.85
CA LYS A 85 -7.98 4.65 14.38
C LYS A 85 -9.17 3.95 15.05
N PHE A 86 -10.00 4.71 15.76
CA PHE A 86 -11.26 4.22 16.33
C PHE A 86 -12.16 3.68 15.23
N LEU A 87 -12.48 4.48 14.21
CA LEU A 87 -13.37 4.09 13.12
C LEU A 87 -12.86 2.88 12.33
N ARG A 88 -11.55 2.79 12.09
CA ARG A 88 -10.93 1.63 11.42
C ARG A 88 -11.01 0.33 12.23
N SER A 89 -11.23 0.40 13.53
CA SER A 89 -11.37 -0.78 14.39
C SER A 89 -12.79 -1.36 14.38
N LEU A 90 -13.75 -0.63 13.80
CA LEU A 90 -15.15 -1.01 13.76
C LEU A 90 -15.46 -1.92 12.56
N ASN A 91 -16.42 -2.82 12.74
CA ASN A 91 -16.95 -3.66 11.67
C ASN A 91 -18.06 -2.94 10.88
N PRO A 92 -18.50 -3.44 9.70
CA PRO A 92 -19.50 -2.78 8.87
C PRO A 92 -20.83 -2.46 9.57
N GLN A 93 -21.28 -3.33 10.47
CA GLN A 93 -22.53 -3.14 11.23
C GLN A 93 -22.41 -2.02 12.28
N GLN A 94 -21.22 -1.85 12.85
CA GLN A 94 -20.93 -0.75 13.77
C GLN A 94 -20.77 0.58 13.01
N LEU A 95 -20.25 0.53 11.79
CA LEU A 95 -20.13 1.70 10.92
C LEU A 95 -21.49 2.24 10.46
N SER A 96 -22.52 1.39 10.39
CA SER A 96 -23.89 1.82 10.09
C SER A 96 -24.63 2.48 11.26
N GLU A 97 -24.04 2.51 12.47
CA GLU A 97 -24.64 3.22 13.60
C GLU A 97 -24.67 4.75 13.31
N PRO A 98 -25.78 5.46 13.56
CA PRO A 98 -25.93 6.86 13.13
C PRO A 98 -24.85 7.84 13.63
N HIS A 99 -24.44 7.76 14.90
CA HIS A 99 -23.40 8.63 15.44
C HIS A 99 -22.02 8.29 14.88
N VAL A 100 -21.75 6.99 14.64
CA VAL A 100 -20.53 6.53 13.96
C VAL A 100 -20.49 7.01 12.52
N SER A 101 -21.60 6.92 11.80
CA SER A 101 -21.71 7.42 10.42
C SER A 101 -21.47 8.93 10.37
N ASP A 102 -22.11 9.71 11.25
CA ASP A 102 -21.81 11.16 11.38
C ASP A 102 -20.34 11.40 11.71
N CYS A 103 -19.73 10.56 12.56
CA CYS A 103 -18.29 10.65 12.87
C CYS A 103 -17.39 10.44 11.65
N CYS A 104 -17.71 9.46 10.79
CA CYS A 104 -17.01 9.25 9.54
C CYS A 104 -17.07 10.50 8.66
N ARG A 105 -18.25 11.13 8.53
CA ARG A 105 -18.46 12.35 7.72
C ARG A 105 -17.69 13.53 8.30
N GLN A 106 -17.81 13.77 9.61
CA GLN A 106 -17.08 14.84 10.32
C GLN A 106 -15.57 14.68 10.19
N LEU A 107 -15.06 13.46 10.40
CA LEU A 107 -13.63 13.18 10.24
C LEU A 107 -13.16 13.42 8.80
N LEU A 108 -13.95 13.03 7.79
CA LEU A 108 -13.60 13.28 6.39
C LEU A 108 -13.53 14.78 6.11
N ALA A 109 -14.56 15.54 6.51
CA ALA A 109 -14.62 17.00 6.32
C ALA A 109 -13.42 17.70 6.98
N ALA A 110 -13.15 17.38 8.25
CA ALA A 110 -12.03 17.93 9.00
C ALA A 110 -10.67 17.63 8.33
N LYS A 111 -10.47 16.40 7.83
CA LYS A 111 -9.25 16.03 7.10
C LYS A 111 -9.10 16.73 5.74
N LEU A 112 -10.21 17.12 5.14
CA LEU A 112 -10.26 17.86 3.88
C LEU A 112 -10.26 19.39 4.10
N GLY A 113 -10.24 19.86 5.34
CA GLY A 113 -10.26 21.29 5.66
C GLY A 113 -11.55 21.98 5.23
N VAL A 114 -12.67 21.26 5.19
CA VAL A 114 -14.01 21.77 4.83
C VAL A 114 -15.01 21.53 5.96
N GLU A 115 -16.13 22.23 5.93
CA GLU A 115 -17.24 21.99 6.84
C GLU A 115 -18.11 20.83 6.36
N VAL A 116 -18.76 20.10 7.27
CA VAL A 116 -19.66 19.00 6.88
C VAL A 116 -20.83 19.47 6.01
N GLY A 117 -21.29 20.72 6.18
CA GLY A 117 -22.35 21.30 5.34
C GLY A 117 -22.02 21.29 3.84
N VAL A 118 -20.74 21.31 3.48
CA VAL A 118 -20.26 21.25 2.10
C VAL A 118 -20.67 19.93 1.43
N PHE A 119 -20.66 18.82 2.15
CA PHE A 119 -21.07 17.53 1.61
C PHE A 119 -22.57 17.45 1.34
N SER A 120 -23.39 18.12 2.17
CA SER A 120 -24.83 18.22 1.91
C SER A 120 -25.14 18.98 0.62
N ALA A 121 -24.32 19.99 0.28
CA ALA A 121 -24.45 20.74 -0.98
C ALA A 121 -23.80 20.01 -2.18
N ASN A 122 -22.88 19.06 -1.94
CA ASN A 122 -22.13 18.36 -2.99
C ASN A 122 -22.06 16.84 -2.67
N PRO A 123 -23.18 16.09 -2.71
CA PRO A 123 -23.23 14.69 -2.27
C PRO A 123 -22.34 13.75 -3.09
N GLU A 124 -22.23 13.99 -4.40
CA GLU A 124 -21.37 13.20 -5.30
C GLU A 124 -19.88 13.38 -4.97
N PHE A 125 -19.50 14.55 -4.45
CA PHE A 125 -18.14 14.78 -3.99
C PHE A 125 -17.82 14.01 -2.71
N GLU A 126 -18.78 13.88 -1.78
CA GLU A 126 -18.59 13.06 -0.58
C GLU A 126 -18.28 11.61 -0.95
N GLU A 127 -19.03 11.04 -1.89
CA GLU A 127 -18.77 9.70 -2.42
C GLU A 127 -17.39 9.59 -3.07
N PHE A 128 -17.00 10.58 -3.88
CA PHE A 128 -15.69 10.65 -4.49
C PHE A 128 -14.57 10.68 -3.44
N ALA A 129 -14.68 11.55 -2.44
CA ALA A 129 -13.67 11.76 -1.41
C ALA A 129 -13.51 10.56 -0.46
N LEU A 130 -14.61 9.83 -0.18
CA LEU A 130 -14.58 8.61 0.63
C LEU A 130 -13.77 7.48 -0.04
N LYS A 131 -13.82 7.39 -1.37
CA LYS A 131 -13.18 6.31 -2.14
C LYS A 131 -11.73 6.63 -2.54
N SER A 132 -11.37 7.91 -2.71
CA SER A 132 -10.13 8.35 -3.39
C SER A 132 -8.97 8.74 -2.48
N HIS A 133 -9.03 8.50 -1.16
CA HIS A 133 -7.99 8.94 -0.19
C HIS A 133 -7.50 10.38 -0.44
N LEU A 134 -8.41 11.24 -0.91
CA LEU A 134 -8.13 12.55 -1.47
C LEU A 134 -7.27 13.42 -0.54
N GLU A 135 -7.48 13.29 0.78
CA GLU A 135 -6.74 14.04 1.78
C GLU A 135 -5.22 13.89 1.65
N ARG A 136 -4.76 12.74 1.14
CA ARG A 136 -3.33 12.42 1.06
C ARG A 136 -2.68 13.07 -0.13
N TYR A 137 -3.35 13.02 -1.27
CA TYR A 137 -2.91 13.70 -2.48
C TYR A 137 -2.87 15.21 -2.23
N LEU A 138 -3.95 15.75 -1.67
CA LEU A 138 -4.02 17.16 -1.32
C LEU A 138 -2.93 17.56 -0.32
N SER A 139 -2.69 16.74 0.71
CA SER A 139 -1.60 16.98 1.66
C SER A 139 -0.21 16.87 1.03
N ASP A 140 -0.01 15.98 0.06
CA ASP A 140 1.32 15.70 -0.51
C ASP A 140 1.77 16.80 -1.49
N TYR A 141 0.81 17.41 -2.18
CA TYR A 141 1.00 18.52 -3.13
C TYR A 141 0.65 19.90 -2.55
N ASP A 142 0.25 19.97 -1.28
CA ASP A 142 -0.25 21.20 -0.62
C ASP A 142 -1.38 21.89 -1.40
N HIS A 143 -2.26 21.08 -2.00
CA HIS A 143 -3.48 21.58 -2.62
C HIS A 143 -4.58 21.76 -1.59
N GLU A 144 -5.46 22.74 -1.83
CA GLU A 144 -6.59 23.04 -0.96
C GLU A 144 -7.90 22.76 -1.70
N ILE A 145 -8.98 22.54 -0.95
CA ILE A 145 -10.34 22.54 -1.50
C ILE A 145 -10.89 23.94 -1.31
N ARG A 146 -11.22 24.62 -2.40
CA ARG A 146 -11.81 25.96 -2.35
C ARG A 146 -13.32 25.80 -2.23
N VAL A 147 -13.92 26.44 -1.24
CA VAL A 147 -15.37 26.41 -1.03
C VAL A 147 -15.88 27.83 -1.22
N ASN A 148 -16.85 28.02 -2.11
CA ASN A 148 -17.54 29.30 -2.24
C ASN A 148 -18.46 29.49 -1.03
N PRO A 149 -18.32 30.58 -0.25
CA PRO A 149 -19.10 30.80 0.96
C PRO A 149 -20.60 31.00 0.71
N GLU A 150 -20.99 31.52 -0.46
CA GLU A 150 -22.39 31.87 -0.78
C GLU A 150 -23.23 30.65 -1.16
N ASN A 151 -22.66 29.74 -1.95
CA ASN A 151 -23.39 28.61 -2.53
C ASN A 151 -22.80 27.23 -2.15
N GLN A 152 -21.76 27.21 -1.32
CA GLN A 152 -21.07 25.99 -0.86
C GLN A 152 -20.49 25.13 -1.99
N GLN A 153 -20.40 25.66 -3.22
CA GLN A 153 -19.76 24.94 -4.33
C GLN A 153 -18.28 24.79 -4.08
N ILE A 154 -17.77 23.59 -4.37
CA ILE A 154 -16.36 23.29 -4.22
C ILE A 154 -15.62 23.44 -5.53
N SER A 155 -14.35 23.82 -5.46
CA SER A 155 -13.41 23.76 -6.56
C SER A 155 -12.15 23.01 -6.16
N LEU A 156 -11.66 22.18 -7.06
CA LEU A 156 -10.44 21.38 -6.92
C LEU A 156 -9.45 21.75 -8.01
N MET A 157 -8.17 21.55 -7.75
CA MET A 157 -7.17 21.55 -8.81
C MET A 157 -7.49 20.42 -9.80
N PHE A 158 -7.65 20.75 -11.08
CA PHE A 158 -7.89 19.85 -12.20
C PHE A 158 -7.04 20.29 -13.38
N GLU A 159 -6.13 19.43 -13.83
CA GLU A 159 -5.19 19.68 -14.94
C GLU A 159 -4.46 21.04 -14.82
N GLY A 160 -4.07 21.41 -13.60
CA GLY A 160 -3.29 22.61 -13.29
C GLY A 160 -4.10 23.88 -13.04
N LYS A 161 -5.44 23.80 -13.09
CA LYS A 161 -6.33 24.93 -12.80
C LYS A 161 -7.41 24.55 -11.79
N TYR A 162 -7.81 25.48 -10.94
CA TYR A 162 -8.97 25.26 -10.08
C TYR A 162 -10.26 25.30 -10.90
N GLN A 163 -11.04 24.23 -10.83
CA GLN A 163 -12.35 24.10 -11.49
C GLN A 163 -13.39 23.61 -10.48
N THR A 164 -14.65 23.97 -10.71
CA THR A 164 -15.75 23.55 -9.84
C THR A 164 -16.00 22.05 -9.96
N TRP A 165 -16.49 21.41 -8.89
CA TRP A 165 -16.82 19.99 -8.90
C TRP A 165 -17.84 19.62 -9.97
N GLU A 166 -18.81 20.49 -10.23
CA GLU A 166 -19.79 20.29 -11.31
C GLU A 166 -19.16 20.13 -12.69
N VAL A 167 -18.04 20.81 -12.94
CA VAL A 167 -17.30 20.66 -14.20
C VAL A 167 -16.44 19.40 -14.17
N ILE A 168 -15.86 19.05 -13.03
CA ILE A 168 -14.91 17.93 -12.90
C ILE A 168 -15.62 16.58 -12.93
N LYS A 169 -16.78 16.45 -12.27
CA LYS A 169 -17.43 15.16 -11.98
C LYS A 169 -17.77 14.34 -13.23
N ASP A 170 -18.14 15.00 -14.32
CA ASP A 170 -18.48 14.34 -15.58
C ASP A 170 -17.26 14.05 -16.47
N GLN A 171 -16.09 14.59 -16.10
CA GLN A 171 -14.83 14.41 -16.83
C GLN A 171 -13.91 13.36 -16.20
N ILE A 172 -14.27 12.84 -15.03
CA ILE A 172 -13.55 11.76 -14.36
C ILE A 172 -14.17 10.42 -14.72
N ASP A 173 -13.41 9.60 -15.44
CA ASP A 173 -13.79 8.21 -15.69
C ASP A 173 -13.65 7.41 -14.38
N LEU A 174 -14.76 7.28 -13.64
CA LEU A 174 -14.90 6.32 -12.54
C LEU A 174 -15.08 4.90 -13.10
N LEU A 175 -14.23 4.49 -14.05
CA LEU A 175 -14.37 3.19 -14.70
C LEU A 175 -14.04 2.06 -13.72
N PRO A 176 -14.85 0.98 -13.66
CA PRO A 176 -14.38 -0.28 -13.12
C PRO A 176 -13.21 -0.76 -13.99
N LEU A 177 -12.20 -1.35 -13.34
CA LEU A 177 -11.03 -1.92 -14.02
C LEU A 177 -11.44 -2.74 -15.27
N PRO A 178 -10.66 -2.71 -16.37
CA PRO A 178 -10.96 -3.53 -17.53
C PRO A 178 -10.90 -5.01 -17.13
N GLY A 179 -12.09 -5.61 -17.04
CA GLY A 179 -12.27 -6.96 -16.51
C GLY A 179 -13.68 -7.17 -15.96
N LYS A 180 -14.70 -6.99 -16.81
CA LYS A 180 -16.14 -7.26 -16.60
C LYS A 180 -16.77 -6.66 -15.33
N ASN A 181 -17.65 -5.69 -15.54
CA ASN A 181 -18.90 -5.41 -14.81
C ASN A 181 -19.05 -6.17 -13.48
N HIS A 182 -18.40 -5.67 -12.42
CA HIS A 182 -18.90 -5.89 -11.07
C HIS A 182 -19.28 -4.51 -10.51
N PRO A 183 -20.58 -4.24 -10.29
CA PRO A 183 -21.05 -2.95 -9.76
C PRO A 183 -20.52 -2.64 -8.33
N ASP A 184 -19.92 -3.63 -7.66
CA ASP A 184 -19.54 -3.53 -6.23
C ASP A 184 -18.06 -3.22 -5.97
N ASN A 185 -17.24 -2.99 -7.01
CA ASN A 185 -15.83 -2.63 -6.79
C ASN A 185 -15.24 -1.71 -7.87
N PRO A 186 -15.83 -0.52 -8.11
CA PRO A 186 -15.12 0.54 -8.80
C PRO A 186 -13.99 1.01 -7.87
N ARG A 187 -12.86 0.31 -7.90
CA ARG A 187 -11.62 0.87 -7.38
C ARG A 187 -11.26 1.96 -8.35
N GLN A 188 -11.68 3.18 -8.00
CA GLN A 188 -11.38 4.43 -8.69
C GLN A 188 -9.96 4.36 -9.22
N MET A 189 -9.80 4.54 -10.54
CA MET A 189 -8.50 4.83 -11.08
C MET A 189 -8.08 6.17 -10.49
N TRP A 190 -6.93 6.20 -9.83
CA TRP A 190 -6.55 7.28 -8.94
C TRP A 190 -5.97 8.42 -9.77
N LEU A 191 -6.85 9.28 -10.24
CA LEU A 191 -6.55 10.35 -11.19
C LEU A 191 -5.95 11.60 -10.54
N TYR A 192 -5.13 11.51 -9.49
CA TYR A 192 -4.65 12.70 -8.77
C TYR A 192 -3.11 12.80 -8.79
N GLY A 193 -2.58 13.84 -9.44
CA GLY A 193 -1.15 14.13 -9.53
C GLY A 193 -0.80 15.54 -9.08
N GLN A 194 0.43 15.98 -9.34
CA GLN A 194 0.91 17.33 -8.99
C GLN A 194 0.03 18.45 -9.58
N ASN A 195 -0.59 18.22 -10.73
CA ASN A 195 -1.50 19.18 -11.38
C ASN A 195 -2.96 18.96 -10.98
N GLY A 196 -3.24 18.26 -9.87
CA GLY A 196 -4.59 18.00 -9.40
C GLY A 196 -5.20 16.75 -10.03
N VAL A 197 -6.53 16.72 -10.07
CA VAL A 197 -7.31 15.68 -10.76
C VAL A 197 -6.96 15.71 -12.27
N GLN A 198 -6.84 14.54 -12.89
CA GLN A 198 -6.46 14.36 -14.29
C GLN A 198 -7.54 13.57 -15.03
N LYS A 199 -7.67 13.76 -16.35
CA LYS A 199 -8.58 12.93 -17.16
C LYS A 199 -8.05 11.54 -17.46
N ARG A 200 -6.72 11.38 -17.43
CA ARG A 200 -6.03 10.19 -17.95
C ARG A 200 -5.81 9.15 -16.87
N ASP A 201 -6.11 7.89 -17.20
CA ASP A 201 -5.76 6.72 -16.40
C ASP A 201 -4.26 6.73 -16.02
N MET A 202 -3.92 6.31 -14.80
CA MET A 202 -2.53 6.17 -14.30
C MET A 202 -1.72 5.13 -15.09
N TYR A 203 -2.39 4.28 -15.86
CA TYR A 203 -1.75 3.38 -16.82
C TYR A 203 -1.57 4.04 -18.20
N ALA A 204 -2.19 5.17 -18.52
CA ALA A 204 -2.16 5.78 -19.84
C ALA A 204 -1.07 6.87 -19.99
N TRP A 205 0.16 6.54 -19.59
CA TRP A 205 1.33 7.41 -19.73
C TRP A 205 2.29 6.90 -20.82
N THR A 206 3.00 7.82 -21.47
CA THR A 206 3.97 7.52 -22.54
C THR A 206 5.40 7.94 -22.21
N LYS A 207 5.57 8.84 -21.24
CA LYS A 207 6.86 9.35 -20.78
C LYS A 207 6.89 9.36 -19.25
N LEU A 208 8.00 8.93 -18.67
CA LEU A 208 8.18 8.96 -17.23
C LEU A 208 8.50 10.40 -16.81
N THR A 209 7.59 11.00 -16.07
CA THR A 209 7.68 12.38 -15.57
C THR A 209 7.79 12.39 -14.05
N PRO A 210 8.43 13.40 -13.45
CA PRO A 210 8.50 13.46 -12.00
C PRO A 210 7.09 13.69 -11.46
N TYR A 211 6.71 12.91 -10.45
CA TYR A 211 5.42 13.09 -9.80
C TYR A 211 5.50 14.15 -8.70
N LYS A 212 6.70 14.40 -8.18
CA LYS A 212 6.93 15.36 -7.10
C LYS A 212 8.31 15.99 -7.24
N VAL A 213 8.41 17.26 -6.82
CA VAL A 213 9.68 17.97 -6.66
C VAL A 213 9.76 18.44 -5.21
N VAL A 214 10.86 18.12 -4.53
CA VAL A 214 11.08 18.47 -3.11
C VAL A 214 12.42 19.15 -2.92
N LYS A 215 12.62 19.82 -1.79
CA LYS A 215 13.98 20.19 -1.37
C LYS A 215 14.73 18.89 -0.98
N PRO A 216 15.79 18.49 -1.71
CA PRO A 216 16.43 17.20 -1.48
C PRO A 216 17.22 17.19 -0.16
N ASP A 217 17.07 16.13 0.64
CA ASP A 217 17.92 15.87 1.81
C ASP A 217 19.13 14.97 1.47
N TRP A 218 19.28 14.58 0.20
CA TRP A 218 20.35 13.72 -0.32
C TRP A 218 21.48 14.47 -1.05
N GLY A 219 21.48 15.80 -1.03
CA GLY A 219 22.51 16.62 -1.67
C GLY A 219 22.55 16.46 -3.19
N ASN A 220 23.74 16.53 -3.79
CA ASN A 220 23.94 16.54 -5.24
C ASN A 220 23.90 15.15 -5.91
N ARG A 221 23.21 14.18 -5.30
CA ARG A 221 23.26 12.76 -5.70
C ARG A 221 22.06 12.38 -6.56
N TYR A 222 22.27 11.44 -7.48
CA TYR A 222 21.18 10.68 -8.09
C TYR A 222 20.95 9.42 -7.26
N LEU A 223 19.68 9.07 -7.02
CA LEU A 223 19.34 7.89 -6.23
C LEU A 223 18.41 6.94 -6.99
N PHE A 224 18.65 5.63 -6.80
CA PHE A 224 17.67 4.57 -6.98
C PHE A 224 17.14 4.18 -5.60
N GLU A 225 15.83 4.17 -5.40
CA GLU A 225 15.22 3.78 -4.13
C GLU A 225 14.29 2.59 -4.29
N PHE A 226 14.62 1.49 -3.62
CA PHE A 226 13.69 0.39 -3.44
C PHE A 226 12.62 0.84 -2.45
N THR A 227 11.37 0.86 -2.89
CA THR A 227 10.26 1.31 -2.06
C THR A 227 9.24 0.20 -1.91
N VAL A 228 8.83 -0.06 -0.67
CA VAL A 228 7.99 -1.19 -0.32
C VAL A 228 6.95 -0.79 0.71
N CYS A 229 5.69 -1.14 0.48
CA CYS A 229 4.70 -1.18 1.56
C CYS A 229 4.46 -2.62 2.00
N CYS A 230 4.54 -2.84 3.31
CA CYS A 230 4.33 -4.13 3.93
C CYS A 230 3.08 -4.08 4.81
N ASN A 231 2.09 -4.93 4.53
CA ASN A 231 0.99 -5.14 5.46
C ASN A 231 1.53 -5.91 6.69
N PRO A 232 1.31 -5.41 7.92
CA PRO A 232 1.75 -6.12 9.13
C PRO A 232 1.08 -7.50 9.28
N SER A 233 -0.08 -7.70 8.66
CA SER A 233 -0.84 -8.96 8.68
C SER A 233 -0.14 -10.07 7.90
N PHE A 234 -0.46 -11.32 8.22
CA PHE A 234 -0.01 -12.50 7.49
C PHE A 234 -0.62 -12.54 6.08
N GLY A 235 0.17 -12.76 5.03
CA GLY A 235 -0.38 -13.15 3.74
C GLY A 235 0.48 -12.83 2.52
N LEU A 236 0.27 -13.59 1.44
CA LEU A 236 0.81 -13.37 0.09
C LEU A 236 0.09 -12.24 -0.67
N ASN A 237 -0.63 -11.36 0.04
CA ASN A 237 -1.50 -10.34 -0.53
C ASN A 237 -1.40 -9.05 0.29
N GLY A 238 -1.36 -7.91 -0.40
CA GLY A 238 -1.39 -6.57 0.22
C GLY A 238 -0.04 -5.90 0.39
N ASP A 239 1.05 -6.65 0.16
CA ASP A 239 2.39 -6.07 0.01
C ASP A 239 2.63 -5.64 -1.44
N HIS A 240 3.40 -4.58 -1.64
CA HIS A 240 3.75 -4.07 -2.96
C HIS A 240 5.12 -3.42 -2.94
N SER A 241 5.86 -3.56 -4.06
CA SER A 241 7.14 -2.92 -4.29
C SER A 241 7.08 -2.07 -5.54
N TRP A 242 7.73 -0.92 -5.48
CA TRP A 242 7.95 -0.05 -6.62
C TRP A 242 9.33 0.60 -6.48
N LEU A 243 9.76 1.29 -7.53
CA LEU A 243 11.02 2.04 -7.49
C LEU A 243 10.75 3.54 -7.53
N GLU A 244 11.62 4.30 -6.87
CA GLU A 244 11.75 5.72 -7.11
C GLU A 244 13.13 6.06 -7.68
N LEU A 245 13.15 6.96 -8.66
CA LEU A 245 14.38 7.61 -9.12
C LEU A 245 14.38 9.05 -8.63
N LYS A 246 15.51 9.53 -8.11
CA LYS A 246 15.63 10.88 -7.54
C LYS A 246 16.80 11.64 -8.15
N THR A 247 16.60 12.91 -8.46
CA THR A 247 17.63 13.79 -9.02
C THR A 247 18.23 14.72 -7.95
N PRO A 248 19.43 15.29 -8.19
CA PRO A 248 19.99 16.35 -7.36
C PRO A 248 19.10 17.60 -7.22
N GLN A 249 18.20 17.82 -8.18
CA GLN A 249 17.25 18.93 -8.20
C GLN A 249 16.01 18.67 -7.35
N GLY A 250 15.89 17.46 -6.77
CA GLY A 250 14.77 17.09 -5.94
C GLY A 250 13.58 16.49 -6.69
N GLU A 251 13.73 16.20 -7.98
CA GLU A 251 12.69 15.56 -8.78
C GLU A 251 12.60 14.07 -8.42
N ILE A 252 11.38 13.57 -8.24
CA ILE A 252 11.11 12.19 -7.86
C ILE A 252 10.20 11.56 -8.91
N TYR A 253 10.66 10.45 -9.48
CA TYR A 253 9.94 9.63 -10.45
C TYR A 253 9.53 8.34 -9.76
N SER A 254 8.33 7.84 -10.02
CA SER A 254 7.84 6.59 -9.42
C SER A 254 7.20 5.70 -10.47
N VAL A 255 7.52 4.41 -10.42
CA VAL A 255 6.88 3.40 -11.25
C VAL A 255 6.81 2.07 -10.53
N GLY A 256 5.67 1.37 -10.68
CA GLY A 256 5.52 0.01 -10.21
C GLY A 256 4.70 -0.86 -11.17
N LEU A 257 4.89 -2.17 -11.03
CA LEU A 257 4.22 -3.17 -11.84
C LEU A 257 3.02 -3.75 -11.09
N TYR A 258 1.84 -3.63 -11.69
CA TYR A 258 0.58 -4.13 -11.15
C TYR A 258 0.03 -5.28 -11.98
N ARG A 259 -0.79 -6.09 -11.32
CA ARG A 259 -1.65 -7.09 -11.94
C ARG A 259 -3.08 -6.54 -12.13
N PRO A 260 -3.89 -7.14 -13.02
CA PRO A 260 -5.30 -6.78 -13.16
C PRO A 260 -6.05 -7.02 -11.84
N GLY A 261 -7.13 -6.27 -11.61
CA GLY A 261 -7.98 -6.40 -10.43
C GLY A 261 -8.59 -7.79 -10.26
N LYS A 262 -8.98 -8.11 -9.02
CA LYS A 262 -9.76 -9.34 -8.74
C LYS A 262 -11.18 -9.15 -9.26
N THR A 263 -11.71 -10.15 -9.95
CA THR A 263 -13.10 -10.12 -10.45
C THR A 263 -14.05 -10.90 -9.54
N ARG A 264 -13.54 -11.89 -8.77
CA ARG A 264 -14.31 -12.73 -7.84
C ARG A 264 -13.55 -12.98 -6.53
N SER A 265 -14.24 -13.40 -5.48
CA SER A 265 -13.63 -13.74 -4.18
C SER A 265 -12.61 -14.89 -4.30
N ILE A 266 -12.94 -15.93 -5.08
CA ILE A 266 -12.09 -17.10 -5.38
C ILE A 266 -10.78 -16.72 -6.10
N ASP A 267 -10.76 -15.59 -6.80
CA ASP A 267 -9.57 -15.05 -7.44
C ASP A 267 -8.48 -14.71 -6.41
N THR A 268 -8.82 -14.55 -5.13
CA THR A 268 -7.83 -14.25 -4.08
C THR A 268 -6.72 -15.30 -3.98
N PHE A 269 -7.02 -16.56 -4.31
CA PHE A 269 -6.05 -17.66 -4.27
C PHE A 269 -5.50 -18.00 -5.66
N HIS A 270 -6.35 -17.97 -6.70
CA HIS A 270 -5.91 -18.34 -8.05
C HIS A 270 -5.17 -17.22 -8.78
N THR A 271 -5.65 -15.98 -8.68
CA THR A 271 -5.13 -14.86 -9.47
C THR A 271 -3.67 -14.50 -9.22
N PRO A 272 -3.11 -14.62 -8.00
CA PRO A 272 -1.69 -14.38 -7.79
C PRO A 272 -0.78 -15.35 -8.53
N LEU A 273 -1.23 -16.59 -8.74
CA LEU A 273 -0.38 -17.69 -9.22
C LEU A 273 -0.50 -17.93 -10.71
N ARG A 274 -1.51 -17.40 -11.39
CA ARG A 274 -1.62 -17.44 -12.86
C ARG A 274 -0.71 -16.39 -13.50
N VAL A 275 -0.24 -16.66 -14.70
CA VAL A 275 0.44 -15.65 -15.51
C VAL A 275 -0.60 -14.75 -16.16
N LYS A 276 -0.50 -13.44 -15.96
CA LYS A 276 -1.47 -12.44 -16.44
C LYS A 276 -0.77 -11.24 -17.07
N LYS A 277 -1.54 -10.35 -17.71
CA LYS A 277 -0.99 -9.07 -18.20
C LYS A 277 -0.50 -8.22 -17.03
N GLY A 278 0.70 -7.66 -17.14
CA GLY A 278 1.24 -6.69 -16.20
C GLY A 278 0.99 -5.26 -16.70
N TYR A 279 0.78 -4.33 -15.78
CA TYR A 279 0.58 -2.92 -16.09
C TYR A 279 1.58 -2.06 -15.33
N LEU A 280 2.23 -1.13 -16.01
CA LEU A 280 3.11 -0.16 -15.38
C LEU A 280 2.32 1.09 -15.01
N MET A 281 2.31 1.39 -13.72
CA MET A 281 1.65 2.56 -13.17
C MET A 281 2.68 3.63 -12.85
N SER A 282 2.43 4.87 -13.28
CA SER A 282 3.26 6.01 -12.92
C SER A 282 2.40 7.26 -12.69
N PRO A 283 2.54 7.95 -11.54
CA PRO A 283 3.24 7.50 -10.33
C PRO A 283 2.63 6.22 -9.76
N ASP A 284 3.39 5.50 -8.95
CA ASP A 284 2.86 4.34 -8.24
C ASP A 284 1.89 4.80 -7.14
N VAL A 285 0.65 4.30 -7.15
CA VAL A 285 -0.39 4.74 -6.21
C VAL A 285 -0.08 4.37 -4.76
N SER A 286 0.76 3.35 -4.53
CA SER A 286 1.13 2.91 -3.19
C SER A 286 1.94 3.95 -2.42
N VAL A 287 2.49 4.97 -3.10
CA VAL A 287 3.07 6.17 -2.46
C VAL A 287 2.10 6.83 -1.47
N TRP A 288 0.80 6.80 -1.77
CA TRP A 288 -0.24 7.39 -0.91
C TRP A 288 -0.97 6.37 -0.05
N TRP A 289 -0.51 5.13 0.06
CA TRP A 289 -1.20 4.12 0.87
C TRP A 289 -1.04 4.32 2.37
N PRO A 290 -2.04 3.94 3.20
CA PRO A 290 -2.04 4.13 4.65
C PRO A 290 -1.15 3.15 5.43
N THR A 291 -0.17 2.57 4.74
CA THR A 291 0.69 1.51 5.22
C THR A 291 2.10 2.07 5.42
N PRO A 292 2.85 1.64 6.44
CA PRO A 292 4.26 1.98 6.55
C PRO A 292 5.01 1.68 5.25
N ILE A 293 5.74 2.69 4.76
CA ILE A 293 6.56 2.60 3.56
C ILE A 293 8.01 2.45 4.01
N HIS A 294 8.63 1.37 3.57
CA HIS A 294 10.03 1.03 3.78
C HIS A 294 10.83 1.43 2.54
N ARG A 295 11.94 2.12 2.75
CA ARG A 295 12.78 2.68 1.68
C ARG A 295 14.23 2.25 1.86
N ILE A 296 14.87 1.85 0.77
CA ILE A 296 16.31 1.59 0.71
C ILE A 296 16.87 2.44 -0.44
N PRO A 297 17.35 3.66 -0.13
CA PRO A 297 17.97 4.51 -1.14
C PRO A 297 19.41 4.08 -1.40
N VAL A 298 19.82 4.14 -2.67
CA VAL A 298 21.14 3.76 -3.17
C VAL A 298 21.62 4.84 -4.12
N GLU A 299 22.85 5.31 -3.93
CA GLU A 299 23.48 6.27 -4.83
C GLU A 299 23.79 5.61 -6.18
N ILE A 300 23.43 6.29 -7.26
CA ILE A 300 23.71 5.88 -8.64
C ILE A 300 24.32 7.06 -9.41
N THR A 301 24.96 6.78 -10.53
CA THR A 301 25.45 7.84 -11.42
C THR A 301 24.32 8.42 -12.26
N LYS A 302 24.53 9.62 -12.82
CA LYS A 302 23.60 10.20 -13.80
C LYS A 302 23.37 9.29 -15.01
N GLU A 303 24.42 8.63 -15.49
CA GLU A 303 24.33 7.70 -16.62
C GLU A 303 23.45 6.49 -16.29
N GLN A 304 23.61 5.91 -15.10
CA GLN A 304 22.76 4.82 -14.62
C GLN A 304 21.29 5.27 -14.48
N PHE A 305 21.06 6.48 -13.96
CA PHE A 305 19.72 7.07 -13.86
C PHE A 305 19.04 7.15 -15.23
N GLU A 306 19.72 7.73 -16.23
CA GLU A 306 19.16 7.86 -17.58
C GLU A 306 18.90 6.49 -18.23
N LYS A 307 19.84 5.53 -18.09
CA LYS A 307 19.66 4.16 -18.59
C LYS A 307 18.43 3.48 -18.00
N ILE A 308 18.23 3.61 -16.68
CA ILE A 308 17.06 3.03 -16.00
C ILE A 308 15.77 3.71 -16.48
N LYS A 309 15.75 5.04 -16.57
CA LYS A 309 14.60 5.81 -17.03
C LYS A 309 14.21 5.42 -18.46
N THR A 310 15.17 5.35 -19.39
CA THR A 310 14.93 4.89 -20.77
C THR A 310 14.42 3.46 -20.82
N SER A 311 14.94 2.57 -19.97
CA SER A 311 14.45 1.18 -19.87
C SER A 311 12.98 1.13 -19.43
N ILE A 312 12.59 1.93 -18.44
CA ILE A 312 11.20 2.02 -17.95
C ILE A 312 10.26 2.53 -19.06
N GLU A 313 10.66 3.57 -19.79
CA GLU A 313 9.87 4.12 -20.90
C GLU A 313 9.75 3.12 -22.05
N SER A 314 10.83 2.39 -22.37
CA SER A 314 10.82 1.29 -23.35
C SER A 314 9.88 0.16 -22.93
N ASP A 315 9.85 -0.21 -21.65
CA ASP A 315 8.92 -1.22 -21.16
C ASP A 315 7.47 -0.77 -21.31
N LYS A 316 7.22 0.51 -21.10
CA LYS A 316 5.87 1.08 -21.24
C LYS A 316 5.40 1.05 -22.69
N MET A 317 6.28 1.36 -23.63
CA MET A 317 5.99 1.25 -25.06
C MET A 317 5.70 -0.18 -25.53
N ASN A 318 6.22 -1.17 -24.80
CA ASN A 318 6.05 -2.60 -25.07
C ASN A 318 5.26 -3.31 -23.95
N GLU A 319 4.33 -2.61 -23.29
CA GLU A 319 3.62 -3.11 -22.11
C GLU A 319 2.79 -4.37 -22.40
N GLU A 320 2.37 -4.59 -23.65
CA GLU A 320 1.72 -5.82 -24.09
C GLU A 320 2.57 -7.08 -23.89
N ASN A 321 3.90 -6.93 -23.82
CA ASN A 321 4.84 -8.02 -23.53
C ASN A 321 5.08 -8.20 -22.02
N ARG A 322 4.57 -7.29 -21.18
CA ARG A 322 4.71 -7.37 -19.73
C ARG A 322 3.64 -8.28 -19.15
N HIS A 323 4.09 -9.18 -18.29
CA HIS A 323 3.25 -10.11 -17.56
C HIS A 323 3.50 -10.01 -16.06
N PHE A 324 2.56 -10.52 -15.28
CA PHE A 324 2.64 -10.61 -13.84
C PHE A 324 2.33 -12.04 -13.38
N GLN A 325 3.17 -12.56 -12.49
CA GLN A 325 2.88 -13.75 -11.68
C GLN A 325 3.63 -13.62 -10.36
N LEU A 326 2.99 -14.00 -9.23
CA LEU A 326 3.54 -13.79 -7.88
C LEU A 326 4.95 -14.37 -7.69
N PHE A 327 5.25 -15.49 -8.33
CA PHE A 327 6.54 -16.20 -8.18
C PHE A 327 7.55 -15.90 -9.29
N ASN A 328 7.14 -15.26 -10.38
CA ASN A 328 7.98 -15.07 -11.57
C ASN A 328 7.45 -13.90 -12.41
N GLY A 329 8.07 -12.73 -12.30
CA GLY A 329 7.62 -11.47 -12.89
C GLY A 329 6.66 -10.69 -11.98
N ASN A 330 6.97 -10.59 -10.69
CA ASN A 330 6.17 -9.80 -9.75
C ASN A 330 6.71 -8.36 -9.61
N CYS A 331 6.06 -7.55 -8.75
CA CYS A 331 6.43 -6.15 -8.55
C CYS A 331 7.85 -5.95 -7.98
N GLN A 332 8.32 -6.81 -7.07
CA GLN A 332 9.69 -6.75 -6.56
C GLN A 332 10.72 -7.18 -7.60
N GLU A 333 10.40 -8.19 -8.40
CA GLU A 333 11.29 -8.66 -9.47
C GLU A 333 11.48 -7.60 -10.56
N TYR A 334 10.42 -6.84 -10.88
CA TYR A 334 10.54 -5.66 -11.75
C TYR A 334 11.50 -4.61 -11.18
N VAL A 335 11.40 -4.30 -9.88
CA VAL A 335 12.33 -3.37 -9.23
C VAL A 335 13.77 -3.90 -9.29
N ASN A 336 13.98 -5.19 -9.05
CA ASN A 336 15.30 -5.81 -9.15
C ASN A 336 15.86 -5.77 -10.58
N GLU A 337 15.03 -6.03 -11.59
CA GLU A 337 15.40 -5.91 -13.01
C GLU A 337 15.97 -4.53 -13.32
N LYS A 338 15.35 -3.47 -12.79
CA LYS A 338 15.81 -2.08 -12.98
C LYS A 338 17.04 -1.75 -12.14
N ALA A 339 17.13 -2.27 -10.92
CA ALA A 339 18.30 -2.07 -10.07
C ALA A 339 19.57 -2.68 -10.69
N LYS A 340 19.46 -3.83 -11.37
CA LYS A 340 20.58 -4.48 -12.06
C LYS A 340 21.23 -3.62 -13.14
N ILE A 341 20.49 -2.71 -13.77
CA ILE A 341 21.04 -1.74 -14.75
C ILE A 341 22.10 -0.84 -14.09
N ALA A 342 21.95 -0.55 -12.79
CA ALA A 342 22.94 0.17 -11.99
C ALA A 342 23.96 -0.75 -11.28
N GLY A 343 24.00 -2.04 -11.61
CA GLY A 343 24.90 -3.00 -10.97
C GLY A 343 24.49 -3.35 -9.53
N ILE A 344 23.23 -3.16 -9.16
CA ILE A 344 22.71 -3.48 -7.82
C ILE A 344 22.03 -4.85 -7.84
N ASP A 345 22.48 -5.77 -6.98
CA ASP A 345 21.90 -7.11 -6.83
C ASP A 345 21.52 -7.37 -5.37
N LEU A 346 20.35 -6.88 -4.96
CA LEU A 346 19.79 -7.21 -3.66
C LEU A 346 19.27 -8.65 -3.66
N LYS A 347 19.77 -9.46 -2.72
CA LYS A 347 19.32 -10.83 -2.47
C LYS A 347 17.90 -10.87 -1.87
N THR A 348 16.91 -10.54 -2.68
CA THR A 348 15.50 -10.45 -2.30
C THR A 348 14.75 -11.78 -2.43
N SER A 349 15.39 -12.79 -3.04
CA SER A 349 14.80 -14.11 -3.24
C SER A 349 14.80 -14.90 -1.93
N THR A 350 13.68 -15.54 -1.62
CA THR A 350 13.54 -16.38 -0.43
C THR A 350 12.53 -17.49 -0.66
N PHE A 351 12.74 -18.61 0.03
CA PHE A 351 11.84 -19.76 -0.02
C PHE A 351 10.46 -19.41 0.54
N VAL A 352 9.39 -19.92 -0.08
CA VAL A 352 8.01 -19.58 0.26
C VAL A 352 7.65 -19.82 1.73
N LEU A 353 8.12 -20.93 2.33
CA LEU A 353 7.79 -21.25 3.74
C LEU A 353 8.28 -20.19 4.71
N ARG A 354 9.45 -19.60 4.46
CA ARG A 354 9.99 -18.53 5.30
C ARG A 354 9.09 -17.29 5.26
N ASN A 355 8.50 -16.99 4.10
CA ASN A 355 7.60 -15.83 3.92
C ASN A 355 6.20 -16.04 4.48
N ILE A 356 5.66 -17.24 4.35
CA ILE A 356 4.40 -17.62 5.00
C ILE A 356 4.60 -18.02 6.45
N THR A 357 5.77 -17.77 7.05
CA THR A 357 5.96 -17.88 8.49
C THR A 357 5.83 -16.48 9.09
N PRO A 358 4.98 -16.25 10.11
CA PRO A 358 4.87 -14.92 10.71
C PRO A 358 6.23 -14.47 11.26
N ILE A 359 6.57 -13.19 11.12
CA ILE A 359 7.91 -12.64 11.45
C ILE A 359 8.38 -13.04 12.86
N LYS A 360 7.49 -13.02 13.86
CA LYS A 360 7.81 -13.42 15.24
C LYS A 360 8.31 -14.87 15.36
N TRP A 361 7.89 -15.73 14.44
CA TRP A 361 8.28 -17.14 14.36
C TRP A 361 9.42 -17.40 13.37
N GLN A 362 9.78 -16.44 12.50
CA GLN A 362 10.86 -16.63 11.53
C GLN A 362 12.19 -16.92 12.21
N LYS A 363 12.51 -16.26 13.33
CA LYS A 363 13.72 -16.58 14.12
C LYS A 363 13.71 -18.01 14.65
N ILE A 364 12.55 -18.50 15.08
CA ILE A 364 12.39 -19.87 15.58
C ILE A 364 12.52 -20.84 14.40
N TYR A 365 11.87 -20.57 13.28
CA TYR A 365 12.01 -21.33 12.04
C TYR A 365 13.49 -21.43 11.59
N ASP A 366 14.18 -20.30 11.48
CA ASP A 366 15.58 -20.22 11.08
C ASP A 366 16.49 -20.95 12.10
N LYS A 367 16.13 -20.95 13.39
CA LYS A 367 16.85 -21.71 14.43
C LYS A 367 16.59 -23.21 14.28
N THR A 368 15.33 -23.63 14.21
CA THR A 368 14.95 -25.05 14.08
C THR A 368 15.54 -25.67 12.83
N MET A 369 15.46 -24.98 11.68
CA MET A 369 16.04 -25.47 10.42
C MET A 369 17.56 -25.64 10.49
N ARG A 370 18.27 -24.79 11.24
CA ARG A 370 19.71 -24.91 11.46
C ARG A 370 20.12 -26.12 12.31
N TYR A 371 19.29 -26.53 13.28
CA TYR A 371 19.61 -27.64 14.19
C TYR A 371 19.04 -29.00 13.75
N LEU A 372 18.26 -29.04 12.67
CA LEU A 372 17.77 -30.31 12.12
C LEU A 372 18.93 -31.12 11.49
N PRO A 373 19.00 -32.44 11.72
CA PRO A 373 19.95 -33.29 11.01
C PRO A 373 19.82 -33.13 9.48
N LYS A 374 20.93 -33.13 8.75
CA LYS A 374 20.96 -32.89 7.29
C LYS A 374 19.97 -33.77 6.51
N LEU A 375 19.79 -35.02 6.93
CA LEU A 375 18.84 -35.94 6.29
C LEU A 375 17.39 -35.52 6.52
N VAL A 376 17.02 -35.15 7.75
CA VAL A 376 15.67 -34.67 8.08
C VAL A 376 15.38 -33.36 7.35
N HIS A 377 16.37 -32.48 7.29
CA HIS A 377 16.28 -31.23 6.53
C HIS A 377 16.03 -31.51 5.03
N LYS A 378 16.77 -32.45 4.44
CA LYS A 378 16.58 -32.85 3.03
C LYS A 378 15.19 -33.45 2.78
N ILE A 379 14.72 -34.36 3.65
CA ILE A 379 13.38 -34.96 3.54
C ILE A 379 12.30 -33.89 3.66
N PHE A 380 12.38 -33.03 4.68
CA PHE A 380 11.44 -31.93 4.87
C PHE A 380 11.36 -31.03 3.63
N TYR A 381 12.51 -30.60 3.09
CA TYR A 381 12.56 -29.75 1.91
C TYR A 381 11.95 -30.42 0.67
N ILE A 382 12.22 -31.72 0.44
CA ILE A 382 11.64 -32.47 -0.67
C ILE A 382 10.12 -32.57 -0.50
N SER A 383 9.64 -33.00 0.68
CA SER A 383 8.22 -33.14 0.97
C SER A 383 7.47 -31.82 0.85
N ALA A 384 8.03 -30.74 1.42
CA ALA A 384 7.50 -29.39 1.29
C ALA A 384 7.48 -28.93 -0.17
N THR A 385 8.53 -29.23 -0.93
CA THR A 385 8.63 -28.85 -2.35
C THR A 385 7.52 -29.47 -3.16
N ILE A 386 7.33 -30.78 -3.04
CA ILE A 386 6.29 -31.52 -3.75
C ILE A 386 4.91 -30.99 -3.35
N PHE A 387 4.63 -30.89 -2.05
CA PHE A 387 3.34 -30.42 -1.55
C PHE A 387 3.00 -29.00 -2.03
N LEU A 388 3.94 -28.06 -1.91
CA LEU A 388 3.70 -26.66 -2.27
C LEU A 388 3.63 -26.46 -3.79
N ASN A 389 4.40 -27.21 -4.58
CA ASN A 389 4.27 -27.16 -6.04
C ASN A 389 2.96 -27.79 -6.53
N ILE A 390 2.46 -28.85 -5.87
CA ILE A 390 1.11 -29.39 -6.13
C ILE A 390 0.07 -28.32 -5.81
N LEU A 391 0.20 -27.64 -4.66
CA LEU A 391 -0.70 -26.54 -4.30
C LEU A 391 -0.63 -25.41 -5.33
N HIS A 392 0.57 -25.00 -5.77
CA HIS A 392 0.74 -24.03 -6.85
C HIS A 392 0.04 -24.47 -8.13
N TRP A 393 0.20 -25.73 -8.52
CA TRP A 393 -0.42 -26.30 -9.71
C TRP A 393 -1.95 -26.19 -9.64
N ILE A 394 -2.56 -26.68 -8.56
CA ILE A 394 -4.02 -26.62 -8.32
C ILE A 394 -4.52 -25.18 -8.28
N LEU A 395 -3.74 -24.27 -7.67
CA LEU A 395 -4.10 -22.86 -7.57
C LEU A 395 -3.82 -22.06 -8.86
N GLY A 396 -3.30 -22.67 -9.92
CA GLY A 396 -3.19 -22.04 -11.24
C GLY A 396 -1.78 -21.61 -11.66
N GLY A 397 -0.75 -22.09 -10.98
CA GLY A 397 0.66 -21.93 -11.33
C GLY A 397 1.03 -22.49 -12.71
N SER A 398 0.17 -23.32 -13.32
CA SER A 398 0.29 -23.85 -14.69
C SER A 398 -0.58 -23.12 -15.72
N ILE A 399 -1.30 -22.06 -15.33
CA ILE A 399 -2.29 -21.40 -16.18
C ILE A 399 -1.75 -20.04 -16.64
N VAL A 400 -1.85 -19.80 -17.95
CA VAL A 400 -1.67 -18.49 -18.58
C VAL A 400 -3.04 -17.92 -18.89
N ASP A 401 -3.28 -16.66 -18.54
CA ASP A 401 -4.57 -16.01 -18.77
C ASP A 401 -4.85 -15.87 -20.28
N LYS A 402 -6.10 -16.09 -20.68
CA LYS A 402 -6.48 -16.09 -22.11
C LYS A 402 -6.36 -14.70 -22.75
N ASP A 403 -6.46 -13.66 -21.92
CA ASP A 403 -6.38 -12.27 -22.35
C ASP A 403 -4.93 -11.80 -22.58
N LEU A 404 -3.94 -12.64 -22.26
CA LEU A 404 -2.54 -12.35 -22.50
C LEU A 404 -2.19 -12.63 -23.99
N LYS A 405 -2.45 -11.64 -24.84
CA LYS A 405 -2.07 -11.66 -26.27
C LYS A 405 -0.66 -11.07 -26.45
N VAL A 406 0.37 -11.86 -26.18
CA VAL A 406 1.76 -11.42 -26.43
C VAL A 406 2.12 -11.70 -27.89
N LYS A 407 2.59 -10.69 -28.62
CA LYS A 407 3.12 -10.86 -29.99
C LYS A 407 4.58 -11.31 -29.90
N GLY A 408 4.90 -12.46 -30.50
CA GLY A 408 6.30 -12.88 -30.70
C GLY A 408 7.06 -13.45 -29.49
N VAL A 409 6.43 -13.56 -28.31
CA VAL A 409 7.05 -14.20 -27.12
C VAL A 409 6.12 -15.25 -26.52
N GLU A 410 6.60 -16.49 -26.40
CA GLU A 410 5.88 -17.58 -25.74
C GLU A 410 5.92 -17.39 -24.21
N VAL A 411 4.84 -16.87 -23.63
CA VAL A 411 4.73 -16.75 -22.17
C VAL A 411 4.40 -18.11 -21.56
N LYS A 412 5.31 -18.62 -20.74
CA LYS A 412 5.19 -19.94 -20.10
C LYS A 412 4.78 -19.82 -18.65
N PRO A 413 3.92 -20.72 -18.14
CA PRO A 413 3.61 -20.76 -16.73
C PRO A 413 4.82 -21.23 -15.90
N LEU A 414 4.71 -21.05 -14.58
CA LEU A 414 5.72 -21.44 -13.61
C LEU A 414 5.87 -22.97 -13.56
N ILE A 415 4.75 -23.68 -13.46
CA ILE A 415 4.67 -25.15 -13.48
C ILE A 415 4.28 -25.58 -14.89
N ARG A 416 5.21 -26.18 -15.63
CA ARG A 416 5.04 -26.57 -17.04
C ARG A 416 4.84 -28.07 -17.21
N SER A 417 5.36 -28.85 -16.27
CA SER A 417 5.34 -30.31 -16.33
C SER A 417 5.31 -30.93 -14.94
N PHE A 418 5.03 -32.24 -14.88
CA PHE A 418 5.11 -33.01 -13.64
C PHE A 418 6.50 -32.96 -12.98
N ARG A 419 7.57 -32.81 -13.77
CA ARG A 419 8.94 -32.68 -13.24
C ARG A 419 9.13 -31.41 -12.41
N ASP A 420 8.40 -30.34 -12.73
CA ASP A 420 8.48 -29.09 -11.97
C ASP A 420 7.95 -29.25 -10.53
N LEU A 421 7.12 -30.27 -10.25
CA LEU A 421 6.63 -30.56 -8.90
C LEU A 421 7.76 -30.88 -7.93
N PHE A 422 8.87 -31.44 -8.42
CA PHE A 422 10.04 -31.81 -7.64
C PHE A 422 11.12 -30.73 -7.63
N ASN A 423 10.91 -29.60 -8.33
CA ASN A 423 11.92 -28.55 -8.45
C ASN A 423 11.76 -27.51 -7.33
N PRO A 424 12.69 -27.44 -6.36
CA PRO A 424 12.61 -26.47 -5.26
C PRO A 424 12.76 -25.02 -5.72
N GLN A 425 13.39 -24.78 -6.88
CA GLN A 425 13.57 -23.41 -7.41
C GLN A 425 12.24 -22.74 -7.76
N LYS A 426 11.17 -23.52 -7.99
CA LYS A 426 9.82 -22.99 -8.27
C LYS A 426 9.14 -22.37 -7.04
N LEU A 427 9.73 -22.53 -5.86
CA LEU A 427 9.21 -22.04 -4.59
C LEU A 427 10.04 -20.88 -4.01
N TYR A 428 11.08 -20.47 -4.73
CA TYR A 428 11.78 -19.22 -4.49
C TYR A 428 11.09 -18.12 -5.28
N PHE A 429 10.93 -16.96 -4.65
CA PHE A 429 10.39 -15.77 -5.28
C PHE A 429 10.90 -14.53 -4.57
N HIS A 430 10.56 -13.36 -5.12
CA HIS A 430 10.96 -12.06 -4.61
C HIS A 430 9.78 -11.38 -3.87
N PRO A 431 9.56 -11.63 -2.58
CA PRO A 431 8.50 -10.97 -1.83
C PRO A 431 8.90 -9.56 -1.40
N PRO A 432 8.05 -8.54 -1.63
CA PRO A 432 8.24 -7.19 -1.11
C PRO A 432 8.60 -7.16 0.39
N ARG A 433 7.89 -7.95 1.20
CA ARG A 433 8.07 -8.04 2.66
C ARG A 433 9.50 -8.31 3.09
N TYR A 434 10.21 -9.17 2.36
CA TYR A 434 11.58 -9.55 2.69
C TYR A 434 12.51 -8.35 2.54
N THR A 435 12.38 -7.61 1.43
CA THR A 435 13.10 -6.36 1.20
C THR A 435 12.80 -5.33 2.29
N GLY A 436 11.52 -5.07 2.57
CA GLY A 436 11.11 -3.99 3.46
C GLY A 436 11.41 -4.23 4.95
N LEU A 437 11.38 -5.47 5.43
CA LEU A 437 11.47 -5.79 6.86
C LEU A 437 12.76 -6.50 7.28
N ILE A 438 13.40 -7.24 6.37
CA ILE A 438 14.62 -8.01 6.68
C ILE A 438 15.83 -7.32 6.07
N LEU A 439 15.92 -7.23 4.74
CA LEU A 439 17.09 -6.64 4.07
C LEU A 439 17.31 -5.18 4.45
N LYS A 440 16.24 -4.38 4.55
CA LYS A 440 16.34 -3.00 5.02
C LYS A 440 17.06 -2.91 6.36
N LYS A 441 16.68 -3.78 7.31
CA LYS A 441 17.25 -3.78 8.65
C LYS A 441 18.74 -4.19 8.62
N GLU A 442 19.08 -5.22 7.86
CA GLU A 442 20.47 -5.66 7.69
C GLU A 442 21.35 -4.55 7.08
N ILE A 443 20.85 -3.84 6.06
CA ILE A 443 21.54 -2.71 5.43
C ILE A 443 21.67 -1.54 6.41
N GLU A 444 20.63 -1.23 7.19
CA GLU A 444 20.69 -0.17 8.21
C GLU A 444 21.69 -0.50 9.33
N GLU A 445 21.72 -1.74 9.80
CA GLU A 445 22.70 -2.21 10.78
C GLU A 445 24.13 -2.12 10.23
N TRP A 446 24.36 -2.54 8.98
CA TRP A 446 25.65 -2.38 8.31
C TRP A 446 26.06 -0.91 8.17
N ARG A 447 25.16 -0.02 7.73
CA ARG A 447 25.42 1.43 7.64
C ARG A 447 25.78 2.05 8.99
N MET A 448 25.16 1.59 10.08
CA MET A 448 25.48 2.05 11.43
C MET A 448 26.87 1.59 11.89
N GLN A 449 27.29 0.37 11.53
CA GLN A 449 28.64 -0.14 11.82
C GLN A 449 29.72 0.61 11.04
N GLU A 450 29.44 0.93 9.79
CA GLU A 450 30.35 1.70 8.93
C GLU A 450 30.46 3.18 9.36
N GLY A 451 29.53 3.74 10.13
CA GLY A 451 29.61 5.10 10.69
C GLY A 451 28.88 6.20 9.91
N PRO A 452 28.70 7.39 10.50
CA PRO A 452 27.64 8.34 10.14
C PRO A 452 27.96 9.33 9.01
N GLU A 453 29.07 9.15 8.27
CA GLU A 453 29.35 10.03 7.13
C GLU A 453 28.18 10.03 6.14
N SER A 454 27.74 11.22 5.72
CA SER A 454 26.57 11.39 4.87
C SER A 454 26.67 10.63 3.53
N SER A 455 27.90 10.29 3.10
CA SER A 455 28.21 9.45 1.95
C SER A 455 27.86 7.98 2.18
N ARG A 456 28.05 7.45 3.39
CA ARG A 456 27.81 6.04 3.74
C ARG A 456 26.33 5.69 3.78
N ARG A 457 25.46 6.67 4.08
CA ARG A 457 24.00 6.49 4.17
C ARG A 457 23.36 5.94 2.89
N TYR A 458 23.98 6.11 1.72
CA TYR A 458 23.45 5.67 0.43
C TYR A 458 24.27 4.55 -0.21
N ARG A 459 25.31 4.05 0.48
CA ARG A 459 26.08 2.90 0.03
C ARG A 459 25.36 1.60 0.37
N LEU A 460 25.75 0.55 -0.33
CA LEU A 460 25.39 -0.83 -0.05
C LEU A 460 26.65 -1.63 0.32
N PRO A 461 26.49 -2.76 1.04
CA PRO A 461 27.55 -3.75 1.17
C PRO A 461 28.07 -4.18 -0.21
N SER A 462 29.37 -4.47 -0.32
CA SER A 462 29.98 -4.93 -1.58
C SER A 462 29.30 -6.17 -2.15
N GLU A 463 28.78 -7.04 -1.29
CA GLU A 463 28.00 -8.24 -1.66
C GLU A 463 26.69 -7.95 -2.39
N CYS A 464 26.19 -6.72 -2.30
CA CYS A 464 24.97 -6.25 -2.97
C CYS A 464 25.28 -5.55 -4.30
N LEU A 465 26.55 -5.38 -4.64
CA LEU A 465 27.00 -4.84 -5.92
C LEU A 465 27.47 -6.00 -6.80
N MET A 466 27.03 -6.02 -8.06
CA MET A 466 27.52 -7.01 -9.01
C MET A 466 29.02 -6.81 -9.19
N SER A 467 29.80 -7.89 -9.21
CA SER A 467 31.21 -7.82 -9.60
C SER A 467 31.28 -7.25 -11.01
N SER A 468 31.79 -6.02 -11.13
CA SER A 468 31.92 -5.26 -12.38
C SER A 468 32.75 -5.99 -13.42
#